data_AF-A0A841GH91-F1
#
_entry.id   AF-A0A841GH91-F1
#
_cell.length_a   1.000
_cell.length_b   1.000
_cell.length_c   1.000
_cell.angle_alpha   90.00
_cell.angle_beta   90.00
_cell.angle_gamma   90.00
#
_symmetry.space_group_name_H-M   'P 1'
#
loop_
_entity.id
_entity.type
_entity.pdbx_description
1 polymer ?
#
loop_
_entity_poly.entity_id
_entity_poly.type
_entity_poly.pdbx_seq_one_letter_code
_entity_poly.pdbx_strand_id
1 'polypeptide(L)'
;MWLLDVFKRSEKRKPRDEALERLESIVSRRKEITHKIPVEVFSKNSEEIKKEVVEIVSRKFNVPVERVKVDCQEEDGYVVIVTNINFK
;
A
#
# COMPACT_ATOMS: atom_id res chain seq x y z
N MET A 1 10.51 -34.20 -55.74
CA MET A 1 11.01 -32.86 -56.10
C MET A 1 10.36 -31.84 -55.16
N TRP A 2 11.08 -31.51 -54.09
CA TRP A 2 10.70 -30.62 -52.98
C TRP A 2 11.28 -29.23 -53.27
N LEU A 3 10.48 -28.24 -53.70
CA LEU A 3 10.99 -26.89 -54.01
C LEU A 3 9.93 -25.77 -53.86
N LEU A 4 9.08 -25.80 -52.82
CA LEU A 4 8.12 -24.70 -52.58
C LEU A 4 7.96 -24.27 -51.12
N ASP A 5 9.01 -24.40 -50.28
CA ASP A 5 8.89 -24.05 -48.85
C ASP A 5 9.94 -23.05 -48.34
N VAL A 6 10.36 -22.09 -49.18
CA VAL A 6 11.35 -21.06 -48.80
C VAL A 6 10.87 -19.66 -49.14
N PHE A 7 9.66 -19.31 -48.73
CA PHE A 7 9.25 -17.91 -48.59
C PHE A 7 8.37 -17.69 -47.35
N LYS A 8 8.79 -18.22 -46.19
CA LYS A 8 8.42 -17.60 -44.92
C LYS A 8 9.20 -16.30 -44.79
N ARG A 9 8.61 -15.21 -45.29
CA ARG A 9 9.00 -13.84 -44.92
C ARG A 9 9.12 -13.82 -43.40
N SER A 10 10.33 -13.64 -42.89
CA SER A 10 10.50 -13.19 -41.52
C SER A 10 9.89 -11.80 -41.45
N GLU A 11 8.66 -11.71 -40.95
CA GLU A 11 8.08 -10.43 -40.55
C GLU A 11 9.07 -9.81 -39.56
N LYS A 12 9.79 -8.79 -40.02
CA LYS A 12 10.66 -8.00 -39.16
C LYS A 12 9.77 -7.39 -38.10
N ARG A 13 9.87 -7.89 -36.86
CA ARG A 13 9.18 -7.30 -35.70
C ARG A 13 9.45 -5.80 -35.72
N LYS A 14 8.40 -5.00 -35.69
CA LYS A 14 8.57 -3.56 -35.79
C LYS A 14 9.32 -3.12 -34.52
N PRO A 15 10.32 -2.23 -34.63
CA PRO A 15 11.09 -1.75 -33.46
C PRO A 15 10.18 -1.11 -32.40
N ARG A 16 9.00 -0.63 -32.80
CA ARG A 16 7.95 -0.15 -31.92
C ARG A 16 7.44 -1.22 -30.97
N ASP A 17 7.20 -2.43 -31.46
CA ASP A 17 6.61 -3.52 -30.68
C ASP A 17 7.63 -4.04 -29.65
N GLU A 18 8.90 -4.09 -30.02
CA GLU A 18 10.00 -4.46 -29.14
C GLU A 18 10.28 -3.40 -28.06
N ALA A 19 10.13 -2.11 -28.40
CA ALA A 19 10.21 -1.01 -27.44
C ALA A 19 9.02 -1.04 -26.47
N LEU A 20 7.83 -1.40 -26.94
CA LEU A 20 6.62 -1.58 -26.12
C LEU A 20 6.78 -2.74 -25.14
N GLU A 21 7.20 -3.92 -25.60
CA GLU A 21 7.48 -5.08 -24.74
C GLU A 21 8.54 -4.74 -23.68
N ARG A 22 9.60 -4.01 -24.06
CA ARG A 22 10.62 -3.53 -23.10
C ARG A 22 10.02 -2.58 -22.07
N LEU A 23 9.22 -1.62 -22.50
CA LEU A 23 8.58 -0.66 -21.61
C LEU A 23 7.60 -1.36 -20.65
N GLU A 24 6.76 -2.26 -21.16
CA GLU A 24 5.86 -3.10 -20.36
C GLU A 24 6.63 -3.97 -19.36
N SER A 25 7.77 -4.54 -19.75
CA SER A 25 8.63 -5.31 -18.85
C SER A 25 9.23 -4.45 -17.73
N ILE A 26 9.53 -3.17 -18.00
CA ILE A 26 10.07 -2.22 -17.03
C ILE A 26 8.96 -1.75 -16.08
N VAL A 27 7.78 -1.45 -16.62
CA VAL A 27 6.60 -1.04 -15.83
C VAL A 27 6.11 -2.18 -14.95
N SER A 28 6.03 -3.41 -15.47
CA SER A 28 5.61 -4.60 -14.71
C SER A 28 6.59 -5.01 -13.61
N ARG A 29 7.86 -4.57 -13.70
CA ARG A 29 8.88 -4.81 -12.67
C ARG A 29 8.86 -3.80 -11.53
N ARG A 30 8.08 -2.70 -11.63
CA ARG A 30 7.71 -1.93 -10.44
C ARG A 30 6.72 -2.75 -9.64
N LYS A 31 7.22 -3.76 -8.92
CA LYS A 31 6.52 -4.25 -7.74
C LYS A 31 6.36 -3.04 -6.84
N GLU A 32 5.14 -2.53 -6.71
CA GLU A 32 4.77 -1.70 -5.57
C GLU A 32 5.18 -2.48 -4.33
N ILE A 33 6.26 -2.04 -3.68
CA ILE A 33 6.62 -2.54 -2.36
C ILE A 33 5.68 -1.84 -1.39
N THR A 34 4.39 -2.16 -1.47
CA THR A 34 3.45 -1.87 -0.42
C THR A 34 3.69 -2.98 0.60
N HIS A 35 4.72 -2.83 1.43
CA HIS A 35 4.83 -3.61 2.67
C HIS A 35 3.68 -3.16 3.57
N LYS A 36 2.46 -3.63 3.25
CA LYS A 36 1.30 -3.51 4.12
C LYS A 36 1.62 -4.23 5.41
N ILE A 37 1.36 -3.59 6.53
CA ILE A 37 1.45 -4.26 7.82
C ILE A 37 0.45 -5.42 7.76
N PRO A 38 0.82 -6.65 8.14
CA PRO A 38 -0.16 -7.74 8.20
C PRO A 38 -1.36 -7.30 9.03
N VAL A 39 -2.57 -7.47 8.50
CA VAL A 39 -3.81 -6.95 9.09
C VAL A 39 -3.97 -7.39 10.55
N GLU A 40 -3.53 -8.61 10.87
CA GLU A 40 -3.53 -9.17 12.23
C GLU A 40 -2.61 -8.40 13.19
N VAL A 41 -1.41 -8.03 12.72
CA VAL A 41 -0.43 -7.24 13.49
C VAL A 41 -0.95 -5.81 13.67
N PHE A 42 -1.49 -5.21 12.59
CA PHE A 42 -2.09 -3.89 12.67
C PHE A 42 -3.26 -3.87 13.66
N SER A 43 -4.19 -4.81 13.56
CA SER A 43 -5.38 -4.86 14.41
C SER A 43 -5.00 -5.00 15.88
N LYS A 44 -4.16 -5.98 16.22
CA LYS A 44 -3.73 -6.23 17.60
C LYS A 44 -2.98 -5.03 18.19
N ASN A 45 -2.00 -4.50 17.46
CA ASN A 45 -1.20 -3.38 17.95
C ASN A 45 -2.03 -2.10 18.01
N SER A 46 -2.98 -1.90 17.08
CA SER A 46 -3.83 -0.71 17.06
C SER A 46 -4.70 -0.61 18.31
N GLU A 47 -5.22 -1.72 18.84
CA GLU A 47 -6.03 -1.71 20.06
C GLU A 47 -5.21 -1.33 21.29
N GLU A 48 -3.99 -1.88 21.40
CA GLU A 48 -3.05 -1.57 22.47
C GLU A 48 -2.62 -0.10 22.43
N ILE A 49 -2.21 0.37 21.25
CA ILE A 49 -1.84 1.77 21.01
C ILE A 49 -3.01 2.71 21.32
N LYS A 50 -4.24 2.37 20.89
CA LYS A 50 -5.43 3.20 21.19
C LYS A 50 -5.61 3.37 22.70
N LYS A 51 -5.46 2.32 23.50
CA LYS A 51 -5.57 2.39 24.97
C LYS A 51 -4.50 3.29 25.57
N GLU A 52 -3.24 3.09 25.18
CA GLU A 52 -2.11 3.90 25.68
C GLU A 52 -2.28 5.38 25.33
N VAL A 53 -2.67 5.69 24.09
CA VAL A 53 -2.89 7.07 23.64
C VAL A 53 -4.04 7.71 24.42
N VAL A 54 -5.16 6.99 24.63
CA VAL A 54 -6.29 7.48 25.43
C VAL A 54 -5.83 7.84 26.84
N GLU A 55 -5.08 6.95 27.51
CA GLU A 55 -4.59 7.18 28.87
C GLU A 55 -3.62 8.35 28.97
N ILE A 56 -2.66 8.46 28.03
CA ILE A 56 -1.69 9.55 28.00
C ILE A 56 -2.42 10.88 27.82
N VAL A 57 -3.33 10.95 26.86
CA VAL A 57 -4.06 12.17 26.51
C VAL A 57 -4.99 12.58 27.65
N SER A 58 -5.77 11.64 28.18
CA SER A 58 -6.63 11.85 29.34
C SER A 58 -5.85 12.44 30.52
N ARG A 59 -4.69 11.85 30.84
CA ARG A 59 -3.84 12.30 31.96
C ARG A 59 -3.21 13.67 31.71
N LYS A 60 -2.74 13.92 30.49
CA LYS A 60 -2.03 15.17 30.15
C LYS A 60 -2.97 16.37 30.05
N PHE A 61 -4.18 16.15 29.55
CA PHE A 61 -5.19 17.19 29.40
C PHE A 61 -6.22 17.22 30.54
N ASN A 62 -6.08 16.32 31.52
CA ASN A 62 -6.98 16.17 32.66
C ASN A 62 -8.47 16.06 32.25
N VAL A 63 -8.73 15.20 31.29
CA VAL A 63 -10.08 14.93 30.76
C VAL A 63 -10.44 13.46 31.00
N PRO A 64 -11.71 13.13 31.29
CA PRO A 64 -12.15 11.73 31.38
C PRO A 64 -11.84 10.95 30.10
N VAL A 65 -11.49 9.67 30.23
CA VAL A 65 -11.10 8.79 29.10
C VAL A 65 -12.21 8.67 28.06
N GLU A 66 -13.48 8.77 28.49
CA GLU A 66 -14.66 8.69 27.61
C GLU A 66 -14.75 9.89 26.65
N ARG A 67 -14.05 10.99 26.97
CA ARG A 67 -13.99 12.20 26.14
C ARG A 67 -12.84 12.17 25.13
N VAL A 68 -12.01 11.13 25.14
CA VAL A 68 -10.90 10.95 24.21
C VAL A 68 -11.26 9.84 23.24
N LYS A 69 -11.34 10.17 21.95
CA LYS A 69 -11.59 9.21 20.87
C LYS A 69 -10.32 9.07 20.05
N VAL A 70 -9.80 7.85 19.95
CA VAL A 70 -8.61 7.53 19.16
C VAL A 70 -9.00 6.55 18.06
N ASP A 71 -8.65 6.89 16.82
CA ASP A 71 -8.80 6.00 15.68
C ASP A 71 -7.46 5.76 14.98
N CYS A 72 -7.32 4.58 14.38
CA CYS A 72 -6.10 4.16 13.68
C CYS A 72 -6.50 3.71 12.28
N GLN A 73 -5.94 4.34 11.25
CA GLN A 73 -6.23 4.06 9.86
C GLN A 73 -4.92 3.77 9.12
N GLU A 74 -4.94 2.79 8.21
CA GLU A 74 -3.82 2.54 7.31
C GLU A 74 -4.09 3.25 5.98
N GLU A 75 -3.23 4.20 5.62
CA GLU A 75 -3.32 4.95 4.36
C GLU A 75 -1.94 4.93 3.68
N ASP A 76 -1.88 4.48 2.42
CA ASP A 76 -0.67 4.50 1.58
C ASP A 76 0.61 3.92 2.21
N GLY A 77 0.47 2.90 3.07
CA GLY A 77 1.59 2.26 3.77
C GLY A 77 2.01 2.95 5.06
N TYR A 78 1.23 3.93 5.52
CA TYR A 78 1.39 4.60 6.81
C TYR A 78 0.24 4.25 7.76
N VAL A 79 0.53 4.30 9.05
CA VAL A 79 -0.50 4.25 10.09
C VAL A 79 -0.76 5.66 10.60
N VAL A 80 -1.97 6.16 10.38
CA VAL A 80 -2.44 7.45 10.87
C VAL A 80 -3.23 7.23 12.15
N ILE A 81 -2.80 7.86 13.23
CA ILE A 81 -3.49 7.84 14.53
C ILE A 81 -4.17 9.19 14.72
N VAL A 82 -5.50 9.20 14.70
CA VAL A 82 -6.31 10.41 14.86
C VAL A 82 -6.90 10.44 16.27
N THR A 83 -6.51 11.46 17.04
CA THR A 83 -7.00 11.64 18.42
C THR A 83 -7.87 12.89 18.52
N ASN A 84 -9.11 12.72 18.95
CA ASN A 84 -10.05 13.80 19.21
C ASN A 84 -10.35 13.89 20.71
N ILE A 85 -10.31 15.10 21.25
CA ILE A 85 -10.56 15.39 22.67
C ILE A 85 -11.75 16.33 22.78
N ASN A 86 -12.78 15.92 23.53
CA ASN A 86 -13.88 16.81 23.86
C ASN A 86 -13.67 17.47 25.24
N PHE A 87 -13.51 18.79 25.25
CA PHE A 87 -13.38 19.57 26.48
C PHE A 87 -14.73 20.02 27.06
N LYS A 88 -15.82 19.93 26.28
CA LYS A 88 -17.17 20.29 26.73
C LYS A 88 -17.83 19.09 27.40
#